data_AF-A0A7J9GNZ0-F1
#
_entry.id   AF-A0A7J9GNZ0-F1
#
_cell.length_a   1.000
_cell.length_b   1.000
_cell.length_c   1.000
_cell.angle_alpha   90.00
_cell.angle_beta   90.00
_cell.angle_gamma   90.00
#
_symmetry.space_group_name_H-M   'P 1'
#
loop_
_entity.id
_entity.type
_entity.pdbx_description
1 polymer ?
#
loop_
_entity_poly.entity_id
_entity_poly.type
_entity_poly.pdbx_seq_one_letter_code
_entity_poly.pdbx_strand_id
1 'polypeptide(L)'
;TSPPPQGAKLFPLFLSVSIGLIVRFLVPKPVEVTPQAWQLLAIFLSTIAGLVLSPLPVGAWAFIGLTTSIVTKTLPFASAFSAFTNEVIWLIVISFFFARGFVKTGLGDRIATYFVKWLGKSTLGLSYGLTLSEALIAPAMPSTTARAGGVFLPIIKSLSLSAGSRPGDSSSKKLGSYLIQSQFQVCLNL
;
A
#
# COMPACT_ATOMS: atom_id res chain seq x y z
N THR A 1 10.75 -17.96 14.76
CA THR A 1 11.45 -18.58 13.63
C THR A 1 11.65 -17.50 12.58
N SER A 2 12.89 -17.12 12.29
CA SER A 2 13.19 -16.17 11.22
C SER A 2 12.75 -16.78 9.88
N PRO A 3 12.05 -16.02 9.02
CA PRO A 3 11.73 -16.51 7.68
C PRO A 3 13.04 -16.80 6.93
N PRO A 4 13.09 -17.83 6.08
CA PRO A 4 14.27 -18.12 5.26
C PRO A 4 14.60 -16.89 4.40
N PRO A 5 15.89 -16.61 4.13
CA PRO A 5 16.29 -15.48 3.31
C PRO A 5 15.62 -15.59 1.94
N GLN A 6 14.65 -14.71 1.69
CA GLN A 6 13.90 -14.68 0.46
C GLN A 6 14.76 -13.97 -0.59
N GLY A 7 15.56 -14.76 -1.32
CA GLY A 7 16.44 -14.27 -2.37
C GLY A 7 15.67 -13.57 -3.50
N ALA A 8 16.40 -12.82 -4.33
CA ALA A 8 15.82 -12.16 -5.48
C ALA A 8 15.13 -13.16 -6.41
N LYS A 9 13.93 -12.82 -6.90
CA LYS A 9 13.30 -13.61 -7.95
C LYS A 9 14.06 -13.35 -9.25
N LEU A 10 14.95 -14.26 -9.62
CA LEU A 10 15.90 -14.09 -10.74
C LEU A 10 15.20 -13.79 -12.07
N PHE A 11 14.09 -14.48 -12.37
CA PHE A 11 13.36 -14.29 -13.62
C PHE A 11 12.71 -12.89 -13.71
N PRO A 12 11.89 -12.44 -12.73
CA PRO A 12 11.41 -11.06 -12.66
C PRO A 12 12.53 -10.01 -12.71
N LEU A 13 13.65 -10.27 -12.01
CA LEU A 13 14.77 -9.33 -11.96
C LEU A 13 15.37 -9.14 -13.36
N PHE A 14 15.68 -10.24 -14.04
CA PHE A 14 16.23 -10.20 -15.37
C PHE A 14 15.28 -9.49 -16.34
N LEU A 15 13.98 -9.74 -16.25
CA LEU A 15 12.98 -9.11 -17.09
C LEU A 15 12.92 -7.58 -16.88
N SER A 16 12.90 -7.12 -15.62
CA SER A 16 12.87 -5.69 -15.30
C SER A 16 14.11 -4.95 -15.80
N VAL A 17 15.31 -5.53 -15.60
CA VAL A 17 16.56 -4.95 -16.10
C VAL A 17 16.60 -4.95 -17.63
N SER A 18 16.17 -6.04 -18.26
CA SER A 18 16.16 -6.18 -19.72
C SER A 18 15.32 -5.09 -20.38
N ILE A 19 14.17 -4.72 -19.81
CA ILE A 19 13.33 -3.64 -20.35
C ILE A 19 14.11 -2.33 -20.43
N GLY A 20 14.84 -1.94 -19.37
CA GLY A 20 15.67 -0.74 -19.39
C GLY A 20 16.80 -0.82 -20.42
N LEU A 21 17.49 -1.97 -20.49
CA LEU A 21 18.58 -2.18 -21.44
C LEU A 21 18.09 -2.14 -22.90
N ILE A 22 16.94 -2.74 -23.20
CA ILE A 22 16.32 -2.73 -24.53
C ILE A 22 16.02 -1.29 -24.94
N VAL A 23 15.40 -0.49 -24.07
CA VAL A 23 15.10 0.91 -24.38
C VAL A 23 16.39 1.72 -24.59
N ARG A 24 17.44 1.43 -23.81
CA ARG A 24 18.70 2.17 -23.93
C ARG A 24 19.48 1.87 -25.22
N PHE A 25 19.52 0.61 -25.65
CA PHE A 25 20.44 0.14 -26.69
C PHE A 25 19.76 -0.32 -27.99
N LEU A 26 18.56 -0.88 -27.92
CA LEU A 26 17.84 -1.42 -29.10
C LEU A 26 16.86 -0.40 -29.70
N VAL A 27 16.32 0.51 -28.88
CA VAL A 27 15.38 1.53 -29.36
C VAL A 27 16.16 2.80 -29.77
N PRO A 28 16.01 3.28 -31.01
CA PRO A 28 16.71 4.48 -31.46
C PRO A 28 16.20 5.71 -30.71
N LYS A 29 17.14 6.51 -30.19
CA LYS A 29 16.87 7.76 -29.49
C LYS A 29 16.30 8.80 -30.46
N PRO A 30 15.17 9.45 -30.15
CA PRO A 30 14.70 10.61 -30.90
C PRO A 30 15.75 11.74 -30.94
N VAL A 31 15.77 12.52 -32.02
CA VAL A 31 16.80 13.55 -32.24
C VAL A 31 16.69 14.67 -31.19
N GLU A 32 15.46 14.95 -30.78
CA GLU A 32 15.06 16.02 -29.86
C GLU A 32 15.42 15.71 -28.40
N VAL A 33 15.70 14.45 -28.07
CA VAL A 33 15.92 14.00 -26.69
C VAL A 33 17.42 13.92 -26.40
N THR A 34 17.89 14.48 -25.28
CA THR A 34 19.30 14.38 -24.90
C THR A 34 19.68 12.94 -24.54
N PRO A 35 20.94 12.51 -24.74
CA PRO A 35 21.38 11.17 -24.33
C PRO A 35 21.18 10.88 -22.84
N GLN A 36 21.31 11.91 -21.99
CA GLN A 36 21.07 11.82 -20.55
C GLN A 36 19.59 11.58 -20.24
N ALA A 37 18.67 12.32 -20.88
CA ALA A 37 17.24 12.13 -20.70
C ALA A 37 16.78 10.74 -21.17
N TRP A 38 17.34 10.24 -22.29
CA TRP A 38 17.06 8.89 -22.78
C TRP A 38 17.51 7.80 -21.81
N GLN A 39 18.67 8.00 -21.19
CA GLN A 39 19.19 7.07 -20.18
C GLN A 39 18.38 7.12 -18.89
N LEU A 40 17.94 8.30 -18.47
CA LEU A 40 17.05 8.45 -17.32
C LEU A 40 15.71 7.74 -17.56
N LEU A 41 15.15 7.86 -18.76
CA LEU A 41 13.95 7.14 -19.17
C LEU A 41 14.13 5.63 -19.10
N ALA A 42 15.26 5.10 -19.58
CA ALA A 42 15.57 3.67 -19.50
C ALA A 42 15.64 3.17 -18.05
N ILE A 43 16.28 3.93 -17.15
CA ILE A 43 16.36 3.61 -15.72
C ILE A 43 14.97 3.67 -15.09
N PHE A 44 14.17 4.69 -15.45
CA PHE A 44 12.81 4.84 -14.97
C PHE A 44 11.92 3.66 -15.38
N LEU A 45 11.94 3.26 -16.66
CA LEU A 45 11.15 2.12 -17.15
C LEU A 45 11.57 0.80 -16.50
N SER A 46 12.87 0.56 -16.31
CA SER A 46 13.37 -0.57 -15.53
C SER A 46 12.87 -0.54 -14.08
N THR A 47 12.86 0.65 -13.47
CA THR A 47 12.38 0.84 -12.10
C THR A 47 10.89 0.51 -12.01
N ILE A 48 10.04 1.06 -12.89
CA ILE A 48 8.60 0.78 -12.94
C ILE A 48 8.33 -0.70 -13.20
N ALA A 49 9.02 -1.31 -14.18
CA ALA A 49 8.88 -2.72 -14.47
C ALA A 49 9.21 -3.60 -13.25
N GLY A 50 10.25 -3.26 -12.49
CA GLY A 50 10.57 -3.97 -11.25
C GLY A 50 9.61 -3.69 -10.10
N LEU A 51 8.99 -2.51 -10.01
CA LEU A 51 7.91 -2.29 -9.04
C LEU A 51 6.70 -3.18 -9.33
N VAL A 52 6.34 -3.36 -10.60
CA VAL A 52 5.23 -4.23 -11.03
C VAL A 52 5.58 -5.71 -10.83
N LEU A 53 6.74 -6.14 -11.32
CA LEU A 53 7.17 -7.55 -11.29
C LEU A 53 7.65 -7.99 -9.89
N SER A 54 7.94 -7.03 -9.01
CA SER A 54 8.38 -7.23 -7.62
C SER A 54 9.49 -8.29 -7.50
N PRO A 55 10.65 -8.09 -8.17
CA PRO A 55 11.79 -9.01 -8.08
C PRO A 55 12.45 -8.99 -6.70
N LEU A 56 12.36 -7.84 -6.03
CA LEU A 56 12.94 -7.51 -4.75
C LEU A 56 11.96 -6.63 -3.95
N PRO A 57 12.14 -6.47 -2.62
CA PRO A 57 11.39 -5.52 -1.84
C PRO A 57 11.48 -4.10 -2.44
N VAL A 58 10.35 -3.38 -2.44
CA VAL A 58 10.19 -2.06 -3.08
C VAL A 58 11.33 -1.10 -2.72
N GLY A 59 11.68 -1.01 -1.44
CA GLY A 59 12.77 -0.15 -0.97
C GLY A 59 14.13 -0.55 -1.57
N ALA A 60 14.46 -1.84 -1.59
CA ALA A 60 15.72 -2.32 -2.16
C ALA A 60 15.81 -2.03 -3.67
N TRP A 61 14.71 -2.23 -4.41
CA TRP A 61 14.66 -1.94 -5.84
C TRP A 61 14.78 -0.44 -6.13
N ALA A 62 14.11 0.40 -5.34
CA ALA A 62 14.20 1.85 -5.45
C ALA A 62 15.64 2.34 -5.22
N PHE A 63 16.35 1.80 -4.22
CA PHE A 63 17.76 2.11 -3.99
C PHE A 63 18.66 1.67 -5.15
N ILE A 64 18.43 0.48 -5.72
CA ILE A 64 19.20 0.02 -6.91
C ILE A 64 19.00 0.99 -8.09
N GLY A 65 17.75 1.40 -8.37
CA GLY A 65 17.46 2.38 -9.42
C GLY A 65 18.15 3.73 -9.17
N LEU A 66 18.07 4.23 -7.93
CA LEU A 66 18.73 5.47 -7.51
C LEU A 66 20.26 5.39 -7.65
N THR A 67 20.88 4.33 -7.11
CA THR A 67 22.32 4.07 -7.23
C THR A 67 22.74 3.96 -8.69
N THR A 68 21.96 3.27 -9.52
CA THR A 68 22.23 3.15 -10.96
C THR A 68 22.26 4.53 -11.60
N SER A 69 21.30 5.40 -11.30
CA SER A 69 21.25 6.77 -11.86
C SER A 69 22.48 7.63 -11.54
N ILE A 70 23.06 7.43 -10.35
CA ILE A 70 24.26 8.14 -9.88
C ILE A 70 25.52 7.53 -10.48
N VAL A 71 25.66 6.20 -10.41
CA VAL A 71 26.83 5.46 -10.93
C VAL A 71 26.98 5.66 -12.43
N THR A 72 25.85 5.68 -13.17
CA THR A 72 25.87 5.95 -14.60
C THR A 72 25.95 7.44 -14.96
N LYS A 73 26.17 8.30 -13.96
CA LYS A 73 26.29 9.77 -14.07
C LYS A 73 25.11 10.42 -14.82
N THR A 74 23.92 9.83 -14.68
CA THR A 74 22.68 10.33 -15.30
C THR A 74 22.11 11.49 -14.51
N LEU A 75 22.22 11.43 -13.18
CA LEU A 75 21.84 12.51 -12.27
C LEU A 75 22.97 12.82 -11.28
N PRO A 76 23.19 14.12 -10.95
CA PRO A 76 24.02 14.50 -9.82
C PRO A 76 23.46 13.95 -8.50
N PHE A 77 24.33 13.70 -7.53
CA PHE A 77 23.95 13.21 -6.20
C PHE A 77 22.88 14.09 -5.54
N ALA A 78 23.06 15.42 -5.57
CA ALA A 78 22.10 16.37 -4.99
C ALA A 78 20.71 16.26 -5.64
N SER A 79 20.64 16.13 -6.96
CA SER A 79 19.37 15.97 -7.68
C SER A 79 18.72 14.61 -7.38
N ALA A 80 19.51 13.54 -7.31
CA ALA A 80 19.01 12.20 -7.01
C ALA A 80 18.36 12.13 -5.61
N PHE A 81 18.92 12.81 -4.62
CA PHE A 81 18.40 12.82 -3.24
C PHE A 81 17.42 13.95 -2.92
N SER A 82 17.13 14.86 -3.87
CA SER A 82 16.22 15.99 -3.65
C SER A 82 14.81 15.56 -3.19
N ALA A 83 14.36 14.37 -3.59
CA ALA A 83 13.08 13.81 -3.15
C ALA A 83 13.06 13.49 -1.64
N PHE A 84 14.21 13.15 -1.03
CA PHE A 84 14.29 12.83 0.40
C PHE A 84 14.11 14.05 1.30
N THR A 85 14.29 15.27 0.77
CA THR A 85 14.08 16.52 1.49
C THR A 85 12.73 17.16 1.17
N ASN A 86 11.85 16.47 0.45
CA ASN A 86 10.56 17.01 0.06
C ASN A 86 9.61 17.08 1.26
N GLU A 87 9.11 18.27 1.57
CA GLU A 87 8.21 18.52 2.70
C GLU A 87 6.93 17.68 2.61
N VAL A 88 6.35 17.53 1.41
CA VAL A 88 5.12 16.74 1.20
C VAL A 88 5.37 15.26 1.53
N ILE A 89 6.52 14.70 1.15
CA ILE A 89 6.88 13.31 1.51
C ILE A 89 7.03 13.17 3.04
N TRP A 90 7.66 14.14 3.71
CA TRP A 90 7.78 14.10 5.17
C TRP A 90 6.45 14.28 5.90
N LEU A 91 5.52 15.10 5.38
CA LEU A 91 4.16 15.22 5.91
C LEU A 91 3.42 13.88 5.83
N ILE A 92 3.61 13.13 4.74
CA ILE A 92 3.06 11.77 4.61
C ILE A 92 3.65 10.85 5.70
N VAL A 93 4.97 10.85 5.89
CA VAL A 93 5.65 10.03 6.91
C VAL A 93 5.13 10.33 8.33
N ILE A 94 5.01 11.61 8.70
CA ILE A 94 4.48 12.03 10.00
C ILE A 94 3.03 11.56 10.17
N SER A 95 2.21 11.67 9.12
CA SER A 95 0.82 11.17 9.14
C SER A 95 0.76 9.66 9.37
N PHE A 96 1.66 8.89 8.77
CA PHE A 96 1.78 7.44 9.02
C PHE A 96 2.19 7.14 10.47
N PHE A 97 3.08 7.94 11.07
CA PHE A 97 3.43 7.76 12.49
C PHE A 97 2.25 8.07 13.41
N PHE A 98 1.50 9.14 13.15
CA PHE A 98 0.29 9.47 13.89
C PHE A 98 -0.75 8.35 13.80
N ALA A 99 -0.99 7.85 12.58
CA ALA A 99 -1.84 6.70 12.31
C ALA A 99 -1.42 5.44 13.09
N ARG A 100 -0.11 5.12 13.11
CA ARG A 100 0.41 3.99 13.89
C ARG A 100 0.25 4.19 15.39
N GLY A 101 0.37 5.42 15.88
CA GLY A 101 0.06 5.78 17.27
C GLY A 101 -1.42 5.56 17.61
N PHE A 102 -2.32 5.95 16.71
CA PHE A 102 -3.76 5.75 16.84
C PHE A 102 -4.15 4.27 16.91
N VAL A 103 -3.53 3.43 16.08
CA VAL A 103 -3.69 1.96 16.14
C VAL A 103 -3.11 1.40 17.44
N LYS A 104 -1.88 1.79 17.81
CA LYS A 104 -1.22 1.25 19.01
C LYS A 104 -1.96 1.60 20.31
N THR A 105 -2.61 2.76 20.36
CA THR A 105 -3.43 3.19 21.50
C THR A 105 -4.82 2.54 21.54
N GLY A 106 -5.26 1.90 20.44
CA GLY A 106 -6.59 1.33 20.31
C GLY A 106 -7.71 2.38 20.24
N LEU A 107 -7.37 3.65 19.97
CA LEU A 107 -8.38 4.72 19.91
C LEU A 107 -9.37 4.50 18.76
N GLY A 108 -8.87 4.01 17.61
CA GLY A 108 -9.70 3.63 16.47
C GLY A 108 -10.66 2.48 16.79
N ASP A 109 -10.17 1.46 17.49
CA ASP A 109 -10.98 0.33 17.91
C ASP A 109 -12.10 0.79 18.86
N ARG A 110 -11.80 1.68 19.80
CA ARG A 110 -12.80 2.26 20.71
C ARG A 110 -13.87 3.03 19.94
N ILE A 111 -13.47 3.95 19.06
CA ILE A 111 -14.40 4.77 18.27
C ILE A 111 -15.31 3.89 17.41
N ALA A 112 -14.74 2.93 16.68
CA ALA A 112 -15.50 2.01 15.84
C ALA A 112 -16.46 1.15 16.69
N THR A 113 -16.04 0.70 17.87
CA THR A 113 -16.91 -0.07 18.78
C THR A 113 -18.05 0.79 19.35
N TYR A 114 -17.83 2.09 19.61
CA TYR A 114 -18.91 2.99 20.04
C TYR A 114 -19.99 3.15 18.98
N PHE A 115 -19.62 3.34 17.71
CA PHE A 115 -20.57 3.43 16.60
C PHE A 115 -21.32 2.12 16.37
N VAL A 116 -20.62 0.99 16.43
CA VAL A 116 -21.23 -0.34 16.37
C VAL A 116 -22.21 -0.55 17.52
N LYS A 117 -21.88 -0.12 18.74
CA LYS A 117 -22.80 -0.20 19.89
C LYS A 117 -24.04 0.66 19.68
N TRP A 118 -23.91 1.80 19.01
CA TRP A 118 -25.01 2.75 18.82
C TRP A 118 -25.93 2.36 17.66
N LEU A 119 -25.38 1.87 16.55
CA LEU A 119 -26.12 1.48 15.35
C LEU A 119 -26.37 -0.04 15.21
N GLY A 120 -25.79 -0.88 16.07
CA GLY A 120 -25.73 -2.34 15.89
C GLY A 120 -26.99 -3.14 16.20
N LYS A 121 -28.16 -2.50 16.22
CA LYS A 121 -29.44 -3.19 16.47
C LYS A 121 -29.92 -4.02 15.27
N SER A 122 -29.39 -3.76 14.07
CA SER A 122 -29.70 -4.49 12.84
C SER A 122 -28.46 -4.68 11.97
N THR A 123 -28.52 -5.61 11.03
CA THR A 123 -27.41 -5.90 10.08
C THR A 123 -27.06 -4.69 9.21
N LEU A 124 -28.08 -3.95 8.75
CA LEU A 124 -27.93 -2.68 8.04
C LEU A 124 -27.28 -1.62 8.92
N GLY A 125 -27.73 -1.49 10.18
CA GLY A 125 -27.17 -0.53 11.13
C GLY A 125 -25.70 -0.81 11.45
N LEU A 126 -25.31 -2.09 11.56
CA LEU A 126 -23.89 -2.48 11.67
C LEU A 126 -23.08 -2.03 10.44
N SER A 127 -23.59 -2.24 9.23
CA SER A 127 -22.94 -1.82 7.99
C SER A 127 -22.72 -0.31 7.96
N TYR A 128 -23.76 0.48 8.20
CA TYR A 128 -23.67 1.94 8.24
C TYR A 128 -22.76 2.44 9.37
N GLY A 129 -22.79 1.80 10.53
CA GLY A 129 -21.92 2.11 11.66
C GLY A 129 -20.45 1.91 11.33
N LEU A 130 -20.10 0.84 10.60
CA LEU A 130 -18.75 0.59 10.12
C LEU A 130 -18.33 1.61 9.05
N THR A 131 -19.19 1.89 8.06
CA THR A 131 -18.92 2.90 7.02
C THR A 131 -18.66 4.28 7.62
N LEU A 132 -19.50 4.72 8.56
CA LEU A 132 -19.37 6.03 9.20
C LEU A 132 -18.13 6.09 10.10
N SER A 133 -17.80 5.00 10.79
CA SER A 133 -16.55 4.88 11.54
C SER A 133 -15.33 4.98 10.62
N GLU A 134 -15.38 4.37 9.44
CA GLU A 134 -14.29 4.47 8.46
C GLU A 134 -14.13 5.90 7.95
N ALA A 135 -15.23 6.56 7.60
CA ALA A 135 -15.21 7.95 7.15
C ALA A 135 -14.61 8.89 8.21
N LEU A 136 -14.88 8.65 9.50
CA LEU A 136 -14.32 9.46 10.60
C LEU A 136 -12.85 9.15 10.90
N ILE A 137 -12.41 7.90 10.72
CA ILE A 137 -11.04 7.48 10.99
C ILE A 137 -10.11 7.78 9.80
N ALA A 138 -10.65 7.84 8.57
CA ALA A 138 -9.88 8.04 7.34
C ALA A 138 -8.94 9.26 7.35
N PRO A 139 -9.35 10.46 7.84
CA PRO A 139 -8.46 11.62 7.90
C PRO A 139 -7.25 11.45 8.83
N ALA A 140 -7.44 10.72 9.94
CA ALA A 140 -6.39 10.48 10.92
C ALA A 140 -5.47 9.31 10.53
N MET A 141 -5.95 8.41 9.67
CA MET A 141 -5.27 7.17 9.33
C MET A 141 -5.26 6.98 7.81
N PRO A 142 -4.31 7.60 7.07
CA PRO A 142 -4.36 7.69 5.61
C PRO A 142 -4.27 6.34 4.89
N SER A 143 -3.70 5.31 5.54
CA SER A 143 -3.56 3.98 4.93
C SER A 143 -4.83 3.14 5.04
N THR A 144 -5.48 2.90 3.90
CA THR A 144 -6.63 2.00 3.74
C THR A 144 -6.33 0.59 4.27
N THR A 145 -5.19 0.00 3.88
CA THR A 145 -4.77 -1.34 4.34
C THR A 145 -4.63 -1.40 5.85
N ALA A 146 -4.07 -0.37 6.48
CA ALA A 146 -3.90 -0.34 7.91
C ALA A 146 -5.25 -0.18 8.64
N ARG A 147 -6.21 0.58 8.08
CA ARG A 147 -7.57 0.69 8.63
C ARG A 147 -8.33 -0.64 8.50
N ALA A 148 -8.40 -1.18 7.28
CA ALA A 148 -9.13 -2.40 6.98
C ALA A 148 -8.62 -3.60 7.79
N GLY A 149 -7.30 -3.83 7.77
CA GLY A 149 -6.67 -4.95 8.46
C GLY A 149 -6.48 -4.75 9.97
N GLY A 150 -6.16 -3.53 10.39
CA GLY A 150 -5.82 -3.24 11.78
C GLY A 150 -7.02 -2.95 12.68
N VAL A 151 -8.06 -2.28 12.15
CA VAL A 151 -9.22 -1.81 12.94
C VAL A 151 -10.48 -2.59 12.58
N PHE A 152 -10.88 -2.62 11.31
CA PHE A 152 -12.19 -3.14 10.91
C PHE A 152 -12.28 -4.66 10.89
N LEU A 153 -11.24 -5.36 10.43
CA LEU A 153 -11.22 -6.83 10.37
C LEU A 153 -11.44 -7.50 11.74
N PRO A 154 -10.74 -7.11 12.83
CA PRO A 154 -10.99 -7.64 14.17
C PRO A 154 -12.41 -7.39 14.68
N ILE A 155 -12.96 -6.20 14.38
CA ILE A 155 -14.33 -5.82 14.78
C ILE A 155 -15.36 -6.66 14.04
N ILE A 156 -15.26 -6.75 12.71
CA ILE A 156 -16.16 -7.56 11.87
C ILE A 156 -16.10 -9.03 12.28
N LYS A 157 -14.90 -9.56 12.55
CA LYS A 157 -14.72 -10.93 13.04
C LYS A 157 -15.44 -11.13 14.37
N SER A 158 -15.29 -10.22 15.32
CA SER A 158 -15.93 -10.30 16.63
C SER A 158 -17.46 -10.23 16.52
N LEU A 159 -18.00 -9.34 15.68
CA LEU A 159 -19.43 -9.24 15.41
C LEU A 159 -20.00 -10.49 14.73
N SER A 160 -19.29 -11.00 13.74
CA SER A 160 -19.68 -12.20 13.00
C SER A 160 -19.76 -13.41 13.93
N LEU A 161 -18.76 -13.59 14.80
CA LEU A 161 -18.74 -14.68 15.77
C LEU A 161 -19.87 -14.55 16.80
N SER A 162 -20.13 -13.34 17.34
CA SER A 162 -21.25 -13.10 18.25
C SER A 162 -22.62 -13.34 17.61
N ALA A 163 -22.75 -13.10 16.30
CA ALA A 163 -23.97 -13.39 15.54
C ALA A 163 -24.06 -14.85 15.03
N GLY A 164 -23.15 -15.73 15.45
CA GLY A 164 -23.13 -17.14 15.02
C GLY A 164 -22.73 -17.34 13.55
N SER A 165 -22.09 -16.35 12.92
CA SER A 165 -21.58 -16.40 11.54
C SER A 165 -20.09 -16.73 11.54
N ARG A 166 -19.74 -17.96 11.14
CA ARG A 166 -18.36 -18.48 11.20
C ARG A 166 -17.69 -18.48 9.82
N PRO A 167 -16.38 -18.18 9.72
CA PRO A 167 -15.64 -18.30 8.47
C PRO A 167 -15.57 -19.75 7.98
N GLY A 168 -15.73 -19.99 6.67
CA GLY A 168 -15.61 -21.33 6.07
C GLY A 168 -16.81 -22.27 6.24
N ASP A 169 -17.88 -21.80 6.87
CA ASP A 169 -19.14 -22.53 7.06
C ASP A 169 -20.27 -21.85 6.25
N SER A 170 -21.33 -22.60 5.96
CA SER A 170 -22.60 -22.11 5.41
C SER A 170 -23.17 -20.90 6.16
N SER A 171 -22.92 -20.81 7.48
CA SER A 171 -23.30 -19.70 8.35
C SER A 171 -22.57 -18.39 8.07
N SER A 172 -21.47 -18.39 7.30
CA SER A 172 -20.71 -17.19 6.91
C SER A 172 -21.55 -16.16 6.15
N LYS A 173 -22.57 -16.61 5.42
CA LYS A 173 -23.46 -15.76 4.63
C LYS A 173 -24.48 -14.96 5.44
N LYS A 174 -24.67 -15.32 6.72
CA LYS A 174 -25.66 -14.68 7.60
C LYS A 174 -25.33 -13.23 7.94
N LEU A 175 -24.05 -12.94 8.18
CA LEU A 175 -23.59 -11.60 8.54
C LEU A 175 -22.16 -11.31 8.09
N GLY A 176 -21.24 -12.27 8.32
CA GLY A 176 -19.82 -12.03 8.10
C GLY A 176 -19.46 -11.68 6.66
N SER A 177 -20.02 -12.39 5.67
CA SER A 177 -19.77 -12.07 4.26
C SER A 177 -20.32 -10.70 3.87
N TYR A 178 -21.47 -10.30 4.42
CA TYR A 178 -22.09 -9.00 4.13
C TYR A 178 -21.26 -7.85 4.69
N LEU A 179 -20.82 -7.93 5.95
CA LEU A 179 -20.02 -6.88 6.58
C LEU A 179 -18.63 -6.76 5.93
N ILE A 180 -17.99 -7.88 5.58
CA ILE A 180 -16.71 -7.86 4.85
C ILE A 180 -16.89 -7.24 3.46
N GLN A 181 -17.96 -7.59 2.74
CA GLN A 181 -18.23 -7.03 1.42
C GLN A 181 -18.51 -5.52 1.49
N SER A 182 -19.33 -5.08 2.44
CA SER A 182 -19.60 -3.65 2.66
C SER A 182 -18.31 -2.92 3.01
N GLN A 183 -17.50 -3.46 3.92
CA GLN A 183 -16.24 -2.85 4.32
C GLN A 183 -15.27 -2.73 3.13
N PHE A 184 -15.19 -3.76 2.29
CA PHE A 184 -14.36 -3.74 1.09
C PHE A 184 -14.82 -2.66 0.10
N GLN A 185 -16.13 -2.52 -0.10
CA GLN A 185 -16.69 -1.47 -0.95
C GLN A 185 -16.36 -0.08 -0.40
N VAL A 186 -16.44 0.14 0.90
CA VAL A 186 -16.12 1.45 1.50
C VAL A 186 -14.63 1.77 1.36
N CYS A 187 -13.74 0.81 1.65
CA CYS A 187 -12.29 1.00 1.52
C CYS A 187 -11.82 1.28 0.09
N LEU A 188 -12.59 0.87 -0.93
CA LEU A 188 -12.29 1.17 -2.34
C LEU A 188 -12.78 2.55 -2.79
N ASN A 189 -13.81 3.09 -2.13
CA ASN A 189 -14.44 4.35 -2.50
C ASN A 189 -13.96 5.55 -1.65
N LEU A 190 -13.13 5.32 -0.63
CA LEU A 190 -12.50 6.32 0.23
C LEU A 190 -10.97 6.35 0.06
#